data_AF-A0A352AZA1-F1
#
_entry.id   AF-A0A352AZA1-F1
#
_cell.length_a   1.000
_cell.length_b   1.000
_cell.length_c   1.000
_cell.angle_alpha   90.00
_cell.angle_beta   90.00
_cell.angle_gamma   90.00
#
_symmetry.space_group_name_H-M   'P 1'
#
loop_
_entity.id
_entity.type
_entity.pdbx_description
1 polymer ?
#
loop_
_entity_poly.entity_id
_entity_poly.type
_entity_poly.pdbx_seq_one_letter_code
_entity_poly.pdbx_strand_id
1 'polypeptide(L)'
;MKLISRLIVSSRPISWINTAFPFAAAYFITTGEVTAQLIIGTLFFLIPYNLLMYGVNDVFDYESDLANPRKGGIEGALLEPK
;
A
#
# COMPACT_ATOMS: atom_id res chain seq x y z
N MET A 1 8.05 -3.03 -17.89
CA MET A 1 8.68 -2.19 -16.84
C MET A 1 7.81 -1.01 -16.39
N LYS A 2 7.09 -0.28 -17.27
CA LYS A 2 6.23 0.86 -16.85
C LYS A 2 5.02 0.49 -15.97
N LEU A 3 4.46 -0.71 -16.10
CA LEU A 3 3.25 -1.13 -15.36
C LEU A 3 3.52 -1.34 -13.86
N ILE A 4 4.63 -2.00 -13.52
CA ILE A 4 5.00 -2.32 -12.14
C ILE A 4 5.36 -1.05 -11.36
N SER A 5 6.13 -0.13 -11.95
CA SER A 5 6.38 1.17 -11.33
C SER A 5 5.10 1.99 -11.14
N ARG A 6 4.16 1.97 -12.08
CA ARG A 6 2.88 2.68 -11.91
C ARG A 6 2.04 2.08 -10.77
N LEU A 7 2.01 0.77 -10.62
CA LEU A 7 1.35 0.08 -9.50
C LEU A 7 1.97 0.45 -8.14
N ILE A 8 3.30 0.50 -8.06
CA ILE A 8 4.01 0.87 -6.82
C ILE A 8 3.77 2.33 -6.45
N VAL A 9 3.68 3.24 -7.43
CA VAL A 9 3.43 4.67 -7.16
C VAL A 9 1.94 4.94 -6.85
N SER A 10 1.01 4.25 -7.53
CA SER A 10 -0.44 4.37 -7.26
C SER A 10 -0.81 3.91 -5.85
N SER A 11 -0.16 2.85 -5.37
CA SER A 11 -0.47 2.23 -4.08
C SER A 11 -0.01 3.01 -2.85
N ARG A 12 0.44 4.28 -3.00
CA ARG A 12 0.80 5.18 -1.89
C ARG A 12 1.80 4.54 -0.91
N PRO A 13 3.02 4.24 -1.34
CA PRO A 13 3.98 3.44 -0.56
C PRO A 13 4.38 4.09 0.77
N ILE A 14 4.22 5.41 0.91
CA ILE A 14 4.39 6.13 2.18
C ILE A 14 3.34 5.69 3.22
N SER A 15 2.10 5.42 2.79
CA SER A 15 1.01 4.99 3.68
C SER A 15 1.16 3.55 4.16
N TRP A 16 2.04 2.74 3.54
CA TRP A 16 2.24 1.34 3.91
C TRP A 16 2.83 1.17 5.31
N ILE A 17 3.54 2.21 5.77
CA ILE A 17 4.08 2.27 7.13
C ILE A 17 2.95 2.18 8.16
N ASN A 18 1.75 2.71 7.86
CA ASN A 18 0.62 2.71 8.79
C ASN A 18 0.12 1.31 9.15
N THR A 19 0.43 0.28 8.34
CA THR A 19 0.03 -1.11 8.61
C THR A 19 1.21 -1.96 9.03
N ALA A 20 2.37 -1.77 8.41
CA ALA A 20 3.59 -2.49 8.76
C ALA A 20 4.15 -2.11 10.15
N PHE A 21 4.15 -0.82 10.49
CA PHE A 21 4.73 -0.34 11.75
C PHE A 21 3.91 -0.78 12.97
N PRO A 22 2.57 -0.64 13.02
CA PRO A 22 1.80 -1.15 14.15
C PRO A 22 1.93 -2.66 14.33
N PHE A 23 2.00 -3.44 13.25
CA PHE A 23 2.29 -4.88 13.34
C PHE A 23 3.65 -5.14 13.99
N ALA A 24 4.71 -4.52 13.46
CA ALA A 24 6.07 -4.73 13.94
C ALA A 24 6.23 -4.31 15.41
N ALA A 25 5.67 -3.15 15.77
CA ALA A 25 5.69 -2.62 17.12
C ALA A 25 4.92 -3.53 18.09
N ALA A 26 3.70 -3.94 17.73
CA ALA A 26 2.89 -4.82 18.57
C ALA A 26 3.61 -6.16 18.80
N TYR A 27 4.11 -6.79 17.73
CA TYR A 27 4.84 -8.05 17.81
C TYR A 27 6.06 -7.91 18.74
N PHE A 28 6.92 -6.92 18.49
CA PHE A 28 8.14 -6.72 19.29
C PHE A 28 7.85 -6.40 20.76
N ILE A 29 6.82 -5.58 21.05
CA ILE A 29 6.42 -5.28 22.43
C ILE A 29 5.90 -6.55 23.13
N THR A 30 5.16 -7.41 22.43
CA THR A 30 4.62 -8.64 23.01
C THR A 30 5.65 -9.76 23.20
N THR A 31 6.61 -9.91 22.28
CA THR A 31 7.57 -11.01 22.32
C THR A 31 8.92 -10.62 22.92
N GLY A 32 9.29 -9.34 22.84
CA GLY A 32 10.63 -8.85 23.22
C GLY A 32 11.76 -9.32 22.29
N GLU A 33 11.43 -10.03 21.21
CA GLU A 33 12.40 -10.75 20.37
C GLU A 33 12.29 -10.37 18.89
N VAL A 34 13.45 -10.25 18.25
CA VAL A 34 13.56 -10.14 16.79
C VAL A 34 13.63 -11.53 16.19
N THR A 35 12.50 -11.98 15.64
CA THR A 35 12.33 -13.33 15.09
C THR A 35 12.06 -13.29 13.59
N ALA A 36 12.18 -14.43 12.90
CA ALA A 36 11.85 -14.52 11.48
C ALA A 36 10.38 -14.14 11.20
N GLN A 37 9.48 -14.46 12.14
CA GLN A 37 8.06 -14.11 12.07
C GLN A 37 7.83 -12.60 12.09
N LEU A 38 8.58 -11.86 12.94
CA LEU A 38 8.55 -10.39 12.95
C LEU A 38 8.94 -9.84 11.56
N ILE A 39 10.05 -10.33 11.00
CA ILE A 39 10.58 -9.84 9.72
C ILE A 39 9.61 -10.17 8.58
N ILE A 40 9.21 -11.43 8.46
CA ILE A 40 8.32 -11.90 7.39
C ILE A 40 6.96 -11.23 7.49
N GLY A 41 6.38 -11.14 8.70
CA GLY A 41 5.11 -10.47 8.93
C GLY A 41 5.18 -8.98 8.60
N THR A 42 6.25 -8.30 9.01
CA THR A 42 6.44 -6.87 8.69
C THR A 42 6.54 -6.67 7.17
N LEU A 43 7.31 -7.50 6.47
CA LEU A 43 7.41 -7.44 5.01
C LEU A 43 6.07 -7.75 4.32
N PHE A 44 5.31 -8.70 4.86
CA PHE A 44 3.97 -9.03 4.38
C PHE A 44 3.01 -7.84 4.52
N PHE A 45 2.95 -7.23 5.70
CA PHE A 45 2.10 -6.07 5.91
C PHE A 45 2.59 -4.85 5.14
N LEU A 46 3.88 -4.72 4.91
CA LEU A 46 4.44 -3.62 4.14
C LEU A 46 4.05 -3.74 2.66
N ILE A 47 4.26 -4.90 2.03
CA ILE A 47 4.18 -5.04 0.57
C ILE A 47 2.89 -5.71 0.10
N PRO A 48 2.72 -7.05 0.19
CA PRO A 48 1.58 -7.74 -0.43
C PRO A 48 0.24 -7.32 0.17
N TYR A 49 0.16 -7.05 1.48
CA TYR A 49 -1.08 -6.59 2.10
C TYR A 49 -1.53 -5.24 1.52
N ASN A 50 -0.65 -4.24 1.50
CA ASN A 50 -1.02 -2.92 1.00
C ASN A 50 -1.24 -2.93 -0.52
N LEU A 51 -0.46 -3.71 -1.28
CA LEU A 51 -0.70 -3.88 -2.72
C LEU A 51 -2.11 -4.43 -2.99
N LEU A 52 -2.55 -5.43 -2.22
CA LEU A 52 -3.91 -5.96 -2.34
C LEU A 52 -4.94 -4.92 -1.90
N MET A 53 -4.76 -4.32 -0.72
CA MET A 53 -5.70 -3.34 -0.15
C MET A 53 -5.92 -2.15 -1.08
N TYR A 54 -4.84 -1.49 -1.51
CA TYR A 54 -4.93 -0.34 -2.42
C TYR A 54 -5.30 -0.77 -3.84
N GLY A 55 -4.82 -1.92 -4.32
CA GLY A 55 -5.19 -2.43 -5.63
C GLY A 55 -6.69 -2.74 -5.76
N VAL A 56 -7.30 -3.28 -4.70
CA VAL A 56 -8.75 -3.49 -4.62
C VAL A 56 -9.46 -2.13 -4.59
N ASN A 57 -9.04 -1.20 -3.73
CA ASN A 57 -9.65 0.13 -3.66
C ASN A 57 -9.61 0.84 -5.01
N ASP A 58 -8.47 0.81 -5.72
CA ASP A 58 -8.30 1.44 -7.03
C ASP A 58 -9.24 0.86 -8.10
N VAL A 59 -9.60 -0.44 -8.01
CA VAL A 59 -10.56 -1.08 -8.95
C VAL A 59 -11.99 -0.64 -8.66
N PHE A 60 -12.39 -0.61 -7.38
CA PHE A 60 -13.76 -0.28 -7.00
C PHE A 60 -14.06 1.23 -7.04
N ASP A 61 -13.05 2.08 -6.80
CA ASP A 61 -13.20 3.52 -6.80
C ASP A 61 -12.97 4.17 -8.17
N TYR A 62 -12.63 3.39 -9.21
CA TYR A 62 -12.25 3.89 -10.54
C TYR A 62 -13.22 4.93 -11.13
N GLU A 63 -14.53 4.66 -11.09
CA GLU A 63 -15.55 5.57 -11.64
C GLU A 63 -15.65 6.87 -10.83
N SER A 64 -15.55 6.77 -9.50
CA SER A 64 -15.60 7.93 -8.61
C SER A 64 -14.32 8.77 -8.69
N ASP A 65 -13.19 8.13 -8.97
CA ASP A 65 -11.89 8.75 -9.14
C ASP A 65 -11.81 9.59 -10.41
N LEU A 66 -12.43 9.11 -11.50
CA LEU A 66 -12.57 9.85 -12.75
C LEU A 66 -13.44 11.11 -12.59
N ALA A 67 -14.42 11.06 -11.69
CA ALA A 67 -15.33 12.17 -11.42
C ALA A 67 -14.75 13.21 -10.43
N ASN A 68 -13.60 12.93 -9.80
CA ASN A 68 -13.05 13.79 -8.76
C ASN A 68 -11.98 14.75 -9.32
N PRO A 69 -12.27 16.06 -9.45
CA PRO A 69 -11.33 17.06 -9.98
C PRO A 69 -10.10 17.32 -9.09
N ARG A 70 -10.02 16.69 -7.90
CA ARG A 70 -8.85 16.74 -7.00
C ARG A 70 -7.89 15.55 -7.12
N LYS A 71 -8.21 14.51 -7.89
CA LYS A 71 -7.30 13.36 -8.08
C LYS A 71 -6.33 13.66 -9.22
N GLY A 72 -5.03 13.44 -9.03
CA GLY A 72 -3.96 13.91 -9.94
C GLY A 72 -2.67 14.38 -9.25
N GLY A 73 -2.58 14.31 -7.91
CA GLY A 73 -1.36 14.59 -7.15
C GLY A 73 -0.51 13.34 -6.88
N ILE A 74 0.60 13.53 -6.15
CA ILE A 74 1.63 12.51 -5.80
C ILE A 74 1.04 11.28 -5.06
N GLU A 75 -0.19 11.36 -4.54
CA GLU A 75 -0.92 10.29 -3.87
C GLU A 75 -2.04 9.64 -4.73
N GLY A 76 -2.13 9.92 -6.03
CA GLY A 76 -3.17 9.36 -6.88
C GLY A 76 -2.93 9.70 -8.34
N ALA A 77 -2.07 8.93 -9.00
CA ALA A 77 -1.81 9.08 -10.42
C ALA A 77 -2.97 8.48 -11.22
N LEU A 78 -3.74 9.34 -11.89
CA LEU A 78 -4.72 8.96 -12.91
C LEU A 78 -4.04 8.07 -13.96
N LEU A 79 -4.51 6.82 -14.07
CA LEU A 79 -4.18 5.96 -15.19
C LEU A 79 -4.98 6.45 -16.40
N GLU A 80 -4.28 6.96 -17.41
CA GLU A 80 -4.89 7.28 -18.71
C GLU A 80 -5.51 6.01 -19.33
N PRO A 81 -6.82 6.01 -19.65
CA PRO A 81 -7.43 4.96 -20.44
C PRO A 81 -6.93 5.09 -21.89
N LYS A 82 -6.76 3.93 -22.55
CA LYS A 82 -6.36 3.83 -23.94
C LYS A 82 -7.59 3.89 -24.85
#